data_AF-A0ABD5QLK5-F1
#
_entry.id   AF-A0ABD5QLK5-F1
#
_cell.length_a   1.000
_cell.length_b   1.000
_cell.length_c   1.000
_cell.angle_alpha   90.00
_cell.angle_beta   90.00
_cell.angle_gamma   90.00
#
_symmetry.space_group_name_H-M   'P 1'
#
loop_
_entity.id
_entity.type
_entity.pdbx_description
1 polymer ?
#
loop_
_entity_poly.entity_id
_entity_poly.type
_entity_poly.pdbx_seq_one_letter_code
_entity_poly.pdbx_strand_id
1 'polypeptide(L)' 'MSQGSSAEDALSLEELSEILADATGTTPEEIEQGAAEIEIAPPEEATVLDDA' A
#
# COMPACT_ATOMS: atom_id res chain seq x y z
N MET A 1 13.54 -18.49 -7.03
CA MET A 1 12.35 -18.31 -7.87
C MET A 1 12.08 -16.82 -7.97
N SER A 2 12.56 -16.13 -9.01
CA SER A 2 12.11 -14.77 -9.29
C SER A 2 10.90 -14.87 -10.20
N GLN A 3 9.70 -14.85 -9.61
CA GLN A 3 8.58 -14.27 -10.35
C GLN A 3 8.86 -12.78 -10.37
N GLY A 4 9.52 -12.31 -11.43
CA GLY A 4 9.42 -10.89 -11.75
C GLY A 4 7.95 -10.67 -12.07
N SER A 5 7.23 -9.97 -11.21
CA SER A 5 5.96 -9.36 -11.60
C SER A 5 6.27 -8.61 -12.88
N SER A 6 5.72 -9.07 -14.00
CA SER A 6 5.81 -8.25 -15.19
C SER A 6 5.20 -6.90 -14.84
N ALA A 7 5.83 -5.81 -15.29
CA ALA A 7 5.29 -4.47 -15.10
C ALA A 7 3.89 -4.33 -15.71
N GLU A 8 3.47 -5.27 -16.57
CA GLU A 8 2.13 -5.36 -17.15
C GLU A 8 1.03 -5.73 -16.13
N ASP A 9 1.36 -6.34 -14.98
CA ASP A 9 0.42 -6.64 -13.88
C ASP A 9 0.51 -5.63 -12.72
N ALA A 10 1.41 -4.64 -12.81
CA ALA A 10 1.54 -3.62 -11.78
C ALA A 10 0.44 -2.55 -11.97
N LEU A 11 -0.32 -2.29 -10.92
CA LEU A 11 -1.25 -1.16 -10.89
C LEU A 11 -0.48 0.16 -10.96
N SER A 12 -1.02 1.11 -11.71
CA SER A 12 -0.62 2.50 -11.55
C SER A 12 -1.05 3.03 -10.17
N LEU A 13 -0.41 4.11 -9.72
CA LEU A 13 -0.79 4.73 -8.44
C LEU A 13 -2.23 5.24 -8.47
N GLU A 14 -2.67 5.80 -9.60
CA GLU A 14 -4.04 6.24 -9.79
C GLU A 14 -5.03 5.06 -9.68
N GLU A 15 -4.78 3.94 -10.37
CA GLU A 15 -5.63 2.74 -10.28
C GLU A 15 -5.65 2.16 -8.86
N LEU A 16 -4.51 2.14 -8.17
CA LEU A 16 -4.42 1.68 -6.78
C LEU A 16 -5.27 2.55 -5.85
N SER A 17 -5.17 3.87 -5.97
CA SER A 17 -5.91 4.82 -5.13
C SER A 17 -7.42 4.75 -5.37
N GLU A 18 -7.85 4.53 -6.62
CA GLU A 18 -9.26 4.26 -6.94
C GLU A 18 -9.78 2.97 -6.29
N ILE A 19 -9.02 1.87 -6.38
CA ILE A 19 -9.40 0.58 -5.78
C ILE A 19 -9.48 0.69 -4.25
N LEU A 20 -8.52 1.37 -3.62
CA LEU A 20 -8.50 1.56 -2.18
C LEU A 20 -9.70 2.40 -1.73
N ALA A 21 -9.97 3.52 -2.41
CA ALA A 21 -11.09 4.40 -2.13
C ALA A 21 -12.44 3.66 -2.16
N ASP A 22 -12.67 2.80 -3.17
CA ASP A 22 -13.88 1.96 -3.23
C ASP A 22 -13.95 0.97 -2.06
N ALA A 23 -12.84 0.31 -1.72
CA ALA A 23 -12.79 -0.69 -0.65
C ALA A 23 -12.96 -0.08 0.76
N THR A 24 -12.51 1.16 0.98
CA THR A 24 -12.58 1.86 2.27
C THR A 24 -13.76 2.81 2.39
N GLY A 25 -14.46 3.10 1.28
CA GLY A 25 -15.54 4.08 1.23
C GLY A 25 -15.06 5.53 1.41
N THR A 26 -13.82 5.82 1.00
CA THR A 26 -13.20 7.16 1.02
C THR A 26 -12.98 7.69 -0.41
N THR A 27 -12.38 8.86 -0.58
CA THR A 27 -11.96 9.33 -1.92
C THR A 27 -10.50 9.00 -2.22
N PRO A 28 -10.09 8.93 -3.50
CA PRO A 28 -8.69 8.78 -3.87
C PRO A 28 -7.81 9.91 -3.30
N GLU A 29 -8.30 11.15 -3.22
CA GLU A 29 -7.55 12.27 -2.63
C GLU A 29 -7.31 12.09 -1.14
N GLU A 30 -8.28 11.55 -0.39
CA GLU A 30 -8.10 11.22 1.02
C GLU A 30 -7.06 10.11 1.22
N ILE A 31 -7.00 9.13 0.29
CA ILE A 31 -5.97 8.08 0.28
C ILE A 31 -4.59 8.68 0.04
N GLU A 32 -4.43 9.51 -1.00
CA GLU A 32 -3.15 10.14 -1.33
C GLU A 32 -2.66 11.06 -0.20
N GLN A 33 -3.57 11.84 0.39
CA GLN A 33 -3.26 12.67 1.55
C GLN A 33 -2.82 11.81 2.74
N GLY A 34 -3.55 10.74 3.04
CA GLY A 34 -3.18 9.81 4.10
C GLY A 34 -1.82 9.17 3.86
N ALA A 35 -1.53 8.73 2.62
CA ALA A 35 -0.25 8.16 2.24
C ALA A 35 0.92 9.14 2.45
N ALA A 36 0.73 10.43 2.15
CA ALA A 36 1.73 11.46 2.38
C ALA A 36 1.96 11.78 3.87
N GLU A 37 0.94 11.58 4.72
CA GLU A 37 1.00 11.84 6.16
C GLU A 37 1.46 10.62 6.98
N ILE A 38 1.39 9.40 6.42
CA ILE A 38 1.79 8.17 7.10
C ILE A 38 3.31 8.17 7.36
N GLU A 39 3.67 8.13 8.63
CA GLU A 39 5.03 7.89 9.08
C GLU A 39 5.25 6.38 9.27
N ILE A 40 6.00 5.75 8.34
CA ILE A 40 6.38 4.34 8.46
C ILE A 40 7.73 4.26 9.17
N ALA A 41 7.70 3.79 10.42
CA ALA A 41 8.91 3.48 11.18
C ALA A 41 9.76 2.42 10.46
N PRO A 42 11.09 2.48 10.59
CA PRO A 42 11.96 1.57 9.87
C PRO A 42 11.80 0.12 10.39
N PRO A 43 12.07 -0.90 9.56
CA PRO A 43 11.86 -2.31 9.94
C PRO A 43 12.59 -2.75 11.21
N GLU A 44 13.70 -2.11 11.56
CA GLU A 44 14.47 -2.36 12.78
C GLU A 44 13.67 -2.05 14.06
N GLU A 45 12.65 -1.19 13.97
CA GLU A 45 11.74 -0.85 15.07
C GLU A 45 10.46 -1.72 15.07
N ALA A 46 10.31 -2.61 14.10
CA ALA A 46 9.14 -3.49 14.01
C ALA A 46 9.15 -4.56 15.12
N THR A 47 7.97 -4.85 15.66
CA THR A 47 7.79 -5.98 16.58
C THR A 47 7.63 -7.27 15.79
N VAL A 48 8.54 -8.24 15.99
CA VAL A 48 8.42 -9.58 15.40
C VAL A 48 7.44 -10.42 16.24
N LEU A 49 6.42 -10.96 15.58
CA LEU A 49 5.47 -11.91 16.18
C LEU A 49 5.87 -13.32 15.73
N ASP A 50 6.17 -14.20 16.69
CA ASP A 50 6.30 -15.63 16.43
C ASP A 50 4.90 -16.25 16.31
N ASP A 51 4.67 -17.07 15.28
CA ASP A 51 3.45 -17.87 15.16
C ASP A 51 3.39 -18.92 16.28
N ALA A 52 2.21 -19.08 16.89
CA ALA A 52 1.94 -20.01 18.00
C ALA A 52 1.77 -21.47 17.56
#